data_AF-A0A8C9Z233-F1
#
_entry.id   AF-A0A8C9Z233-F1
#
_cell.length_a   1.000
_cell.length_b   1.000
_cell.length_c   1.000
_cell.angle_alpha   90.00
_cell.angle_beta   90.00
_cell.angle_gamma   90.00
#
_symmetry.space_group_name_H-M   'P 1'
#
loop_
_entity.id
_entity.type
_entity.pdbx_description
1 polymer ?
#
loop_
_entity_poly.entity_id
_entity_poly.type
_entity_poly.pdbx_seq_one_letter_code
_entity_poly.pdbx_strand_id
1 'polypeptide(L)'
;LFNKFSPNNPDTCYKCGRKGTLYHCLWDCPQSQAFWREVMDMILHVTGIKLLLDAKLCIFGIFPVNHNFSKANKSIINFCILQMSLIVTVLICTCIIYCSVIIF
;
A
#
# COMPACT_ATOMS: atom_id res chain seq x y z
N LEU A 1 15.07 -7.62 -5.96
CA LEU A 1 14.63 -6.49 -6.83
C LEU A 1 15.15 -5.17 -6.26
N PHE A 2 15.15 -4.98 -4.93
CA PHE A 2 15.81 -3.85 -4.27
C PHE A 2 17.35 -3.89 -4.39
N ASN A 3 17.97 -5.08 -4.35
CA ASN A 3 19.41 -5.25 -4.67
C ASN A 3 19.82 -4.87 -6.10
N LYS A 4 18.87 -4.83 -7.07
CA LYS A 4 19.17 -4.42 -8.45
C LYS A 4 19.31 -2.90 -8.59
N PHE A 5 18.75 -2.13 -7.66
CA PHE A 5 18.77 -0.66 -7.68
C PHE A 5 19.75 -0.06 -6.67
N SER A 6 20.13 -0.79 -5.62
CA SER A 6 21.25 -0.43 -4.75
C SER A 6 21.84 -1.71 -4.13
N PRO A 7 23.13 -2.03 -4.37
CA PRO A 7 23.75 -3.26 -3.88
C PRO A 7 23.90 -3.33 -2.34
N ASN A 8 23.67 -2.22 -1.64
CA ASN A 8 23.75 -2.13 -0.17
C ASN A 8 22.38 -2.12 0.52
N ASN A 9 21.27 -2.20 -0.22
CA ASN A 9 19.97 -2.28 0.42
C ASN A 9 19.69 -3.72 0.84
N PRO A 10 19.36 -3.97 2.12
CA PRO A 10 19.01 -5.30 2.55
C PRO A 10 17.78 -5.75 1.74
N ASP A 11 17.87 -6.93 1.13
CA ASP A 11 16.79 -7.53 0.34
C ASP A 11 15.61 -8.00 1.23
N THR A 12 15.43 -7.35 2.39
CA THR A 12 14.45 -7.64 3.42
C THR A 12 13.44 -6.50 3.54
N CYS A 13 12.21 -6.86 3.84
CA CYS A 13 11.13 -5.95 4.13
C CYS A 13 11.43 -5.20 5.43
N TYR A 14 11.50 -3.87 5.39
CA TYR A 14 11.71 -3.05 6.59
C TYR A 14 10.59 -3.20 7.63
N LYS A 15 9.41 -3.70 7.23
CA LYS A 15 8.28 -3.92 8.14
C LYS A 15 8.46 -5.23 8.92
N CYS A 16 8.72 -6.35 8.25
CA CYS A 16 8.68 -7.70 8.86
C CYS A 16 10.01 -8.48 8.84
N GLY A 17 11.07 -7.96 8.23
CA GLY A 17 12.38 -8.59 8.16
C GLY A 17 12.54 -9.76 7.18
N ARG A 18 11.47 -10.25 6.53
CA ARG A 18 11.53 -11.31 5.50
C ARG A 18 11.98 -10.77 4.15
N LYS A 19 12.30 -11.63 3.18
CA LYS A 19 12.66 -11.23 1.80
C LYS A 19 11.66 -10.22 1.23
N GLY A 20 12.12 -8.98 1.06
CA GLY A 20 11.32 -7.84 0.63
C GLY A 20 11.23 -7.81 -0.88
N THR A 21 10.22 -8.46 -1.47
CA THR A 21 9.82 -8.11 -2.84
C THR A 21 8.95 -6.84 -2.79
N LEU A 22 8.85 -6.12 -3.91
CA LEU A 22 7.97 -4.95 -3.99
C LEU A 22 6.54 -5.32 -3.60
N TYR A 23 6.03 -6.43 -4.15
CA TYR A 23 4.72 -6.97 -3.83
C TYR A 23 4.58 -7.34 -2.34
N HIS A 24 5.62 -7.90 -1.73
CA HIS A 24 5.64 -8.16 -0.30
C HIS A 24 5.53 -6.89 0.52
N CYS A 25 6.39 -5.90 0.27
CA CYS A 25 6.40 -4.64 1.02
C CYS A 25 5.10 -3.85 0.85
N LEU A 26 4.43 -3.93 -0.31
CA LEU A 26 3.20 -3.19 -0.58
C LEU A 26 1.92 -3.92 -0.12
N TRP A 27 1.91 -5.25 -0.17
CA TRP A 27 0.67 -6.02 0.03
C TRP A 27 0.84 -7.28 0.87
N ASP A 28 1.68 -8.23 0.45
CA ASP A 28 1.73 -9.57 1.06
C ASP A 28 2.31 -9.57 2.49
N CYS A 29 3.02 -8.51 2.88
CA CYS A 29 3.45 -8.33 4.26
C CYS A 29 2.25 -8.19 5.23
N PRO A 30 2.23 -8.91 6.36
CA PRO A 30 1.16 -8.83 7.36
C PRO A 30 0.88 -7.42 7.86
N GLN A 31 1.92 -6.60 8.03
CA GLN A 31 1.77 -5.19 8.43
C GLN A 31 1.17 -4.34 7.31
N SER A 32 1.50 -4.63 6.05
CA SER A 32 0.83 -3.98 4.91
C SER A 32 -0.64 -4.36 4.83
N GLN A 33 -0.98 -5.64 5.03
CA GLN A 33 -2.38 -6.04 5.07
C GLN A 33 -3.14 -5.44 6.25
N ALA A 34 -2.50 -5.29 7.42
CA ALA A 34 -3.09 -4.63 8.57
C ALA A 34 -3.42 -3.16 8.26
N PHE A 35 -2.46 -2.43 7.68
CA PHE A 35 -2.69 -1.07 7.19
C PHE A 35 -3.86 -1.00 6.21
N TRP A 36 -3.89 -1.87 5.19
CA TRP A 36 -4.97 -1.86 4.20
C TRP A 36 -6.33 -2.22 4.80
N ARG A 37 -6.39 -3.06 5.84
CA ARG A 37 -7.64 -3.30 6.58
C ARG A 37 -8.15 -2.03 7.25
N GLU A 38 -7.27 -1.28 7.92
CA GLU A 38 -7.66 0.00 8.54
C GLU A 38 -8.16 1.01 7.50
N VAL A 39 -7.53 1.05 6.32
CA VAL A 39 -8.00 1.90 5.21
C VAL A 39 -9.39 1.46 4.73
N MET A 40 -9.64 0.16 4.58
CA MET A 40 -10.95 -0.35 4.18
C MET A 40 -12.03 -0.09 5.22
N ASP A 41 -11.69 -0.22 6.51
CA ASP A 41 -12.59 0.12 7.60
C ASP A 41 -12.90 1.61 7.60
N MET A 42 -11.92 2.49 7.38
CA MET A 42 -12.15 3.92 7.26
C MET A 42 -13.07 4.26 6.07
N ILE A 43 -12.85 3.63 4.91
CA ILE A 43 -13.72 3.80 3.75
C ILE A 43 -15.15 3.34 4.07
N LEU A 44 -15.31 2.22 4.76
CA LEU A 44 -16.61 1.74 5.22
C LEU A 44 -17.31 2.76 6.13
N HIS A 45 -16.59 3.34 7.09
CA HIS A 45 -17.16 4.35 7.99
C HIS A 45 -17.59 5.62 7.26
N VAL A 46 -16.82 6.07 6.25
CA VAL A 46 -17.12 7.31 5.52
C VAL A 46 -18.21 7.12 4.47
N THR A 47 -18.24 5.97 3.80
CA THR A 47 -19.10 5.74 2.62
C THR A 47 -20.26 4.78 2.86
N GLY A 48 -20.23 4.02 3.96
CA GLY A 48 -21.15 2.91 4.22
C GLY A 48 -20.92 1.69 3.32
N ILE A 49 -19.86 1.68 2.48
CA ILE A 49 -19.58 0.61 1.53
C ILE A 49 -18.53 -0.35 2.08
N LYS A 50 -18.89 -1.63 2.14
CA LYS A 50 -17.93 -2.69 2.46
C LYS A 50 -17.16 -3.09 1.20
N LEU A 51 -15.87 -2.82 1.20
CA LEU A 51 -14.94 -3.24 0.16
C LEU A 51 -14.19 -4.50 0.60
N LEU A 52 -13.87 -5.36 -0.37
CA LEU A 52 -12.98 -6.49 -0.14
C LEU A 52 -11.53 -6.01 -0.13
N LEU A 53 -10.75 -6.60 0.77
CA LEU A 53 -9.30 -6.41 0.81
C LEU A 53 -8.69 -7.09 -0.43
N ASP A 54 -8.49 -6.32 -1.50
CA ASP A 54 -7.90 -6.78 -2.76
C ASP A 54 -6.64 -5.97 -3.10
N ALA A 55 -5.57 -6.67 -3.49
CA ALA A 55 -4.32 -6.07 -3.93
C ALA A 55 -4.53 -5.11 -5.12
N LYS A 56 -5.42 -5.46 -6.05
CA LYS A 56 -5.68 -4.64 -7.24
C LYS A 56 -6.29 -3.30 -6.86
N LEU A 57 -7.22 -3.32 -5.91
CA LEU A 57 -7.86 -2.12 -5.39
C LEU A 57 -6.88 -1.31 -4.53
N CYS A 58 -6.21 -1.96 -3.58
CA CYS A 58 -5.33 -1.29 -2.61
C CYS A 58 -4.10 -0.69 -3.28
N ILE A 59 -3.38 -1.47 -4.09
CA ILE A 59 -2.12 -1.04 -4.69
C ILE A 59 -2.38 -0.17 -5.92
N PHE A 60 -3.32 -0.57 -6.78
CA PHE A 60 -3.51 0.02 -8.10
C PHE A 60 -4.77 0.87 -8.25
N GLY A 61 -5.63 0.95 -7.22
CA GLY A 61 -6.90 1.69 -7.30
C GLY A 61 -7.91 1.05 -8.27
N ILE A 62 -7.70 -0.21 -8.68
CA ILE A 62 -8.54 -0.88 -9.66
C ILE A 62 -9.78 -1.45 -8.97
N PHE A 63 -10.95 -0.93 -9.31
CA PHE A 63 -12.22 -1.41 -8.78
C PHE A 63 -12.60 -2.78 -9.37
N PRO A 64 -13.25 -3.66 -8.59
CA PRO A 64 -13.73 -4.95 -9.09
C PRO A 64 -14.80 -4.76 -10.16
N VAL A 65 -14.76 -5.50 -11.27
CA VAL A 65 -15.55 -5.24 -12.50
C VAL A 65 -17.07 -5.08 -12.27
N ASN A 66 -17.64 -5.71 -11.24
CA ASN A 66 -19.10 -5.76 -10.99
C ASN A 66 -19.58 -4.88 -9.82
N HIS A 67 -18.99 -3.69 -9.61
CA HIS A 67 -19.38 -2.81 -8.52
C HIS A 67 -20.49 -1.82 -8.91
N ASN A 68 -21.60 -1.81 -8.16
CA ASN A 68 -22.70 -0.85 -8.29
C ASN A 68 -22.50 0.39 -7.39
N PHE A 69 -21.33 1.02 -7.44
CA PHE A 69 -21.09 2.25 -6.69
C PHE A 69 -21.53 3.48 -7.49
N SER A 70 -22.16 4.45 -6.83
CA SER A 70 -22.47 5.75 -7.42
C SER A 70 -21.18 6.48 -7.83
N LYS A 71 -21.28 7.41 -8.78
CA LYS A 71 -20.12 8.21 -9.24
C LYS A 71 -19.44 8.96 -8.09
N ALA A 72 -20.23 9.50 -7.16
CA ALA A 72 -19.73 10.17 -5.96
C ALA A 72 -18.95 9.21 -5.05
N ASN A 73 -19.50 8.03 -4.78
CA ASN A 73 -18.83 7.03 -3.95
C ASN A 73 -17.52 6.54 -4.58
N LYS A 74 -17.51 6.30 -5.90
CA LYS A 74 -16.26 5.96 -6.61
C LYS A 74 -15.21 7.06 -6.46
N SER A 75 -15.60 8.33 -6.55
CA SER A 75 -14.68 9.46 -6.40
C SER A 75 -14.08 9.52 -4.99
N ILE A 76 -14.91 9.33 -3.95
CA ILE A 76 -14.46 9.34 -2.56
C ILE A 76 -13.51 8.16 -2.30
N ILE A 77 -13.91 6.94 -2.69
CA ILE A 77 -13.09 5.74 -2.51
C ILE A 77 -11.75 5.90 -3.24
N ASN A 78 -11.77 6.39 -4.48
CA ASN A 78 -10.56 6.60 -5.25
C ASN A 78 -9.65 7.65 -4.59
N PHE A 79 -10.23 8.73 -4.06
CA PHE A 79 -9.47 9.72 -3.30
C PHE A 79 -8.82 9.10 -2.05
N CYS A 80 -9.57 8.35 -1.23
CA CYS A 80 -9.04 7.68 -0.05
C CYS A 80 -7.89 6.73 -0.41
N ILE A 81 -8.05 5.89 -1.44
CA ILE A 81 -7.02 4.94 -1.86
C ILE A 81 -5.78 5.68 -2.40
N LEU A 82 -5.95 6.71 -3.23
CA LEU A 82 -4.82 7.47 -3.78
C LEU A 82 -4.00 8.15 -2.68
N GLN A 83 -4.66 8.79 -1.70
CA GLN A 83 -3.97 9.42 -0.57
C GLN A 83 -3.17 8.39 0.25
N MET A 84 -3.77 7.23 0.52
CA MET A 84 -3.11 6.19 1.31
C MET A 84 -1.96 5.51 0.54
N SER A 85 -2.11 5.28 -0.76
CA SER A 85 -1.03 4.76 -1.63
C SER A 85 0.16 5.72 -1.71
N LEU A 86 -0.09 7.04 -1.73
CA LEU A 86 0.96 8.05 -1.67
C LEU A 86 1.72 7.99 -0.34
N ILE A 87 1.02 7.90 0.79
CA ILE A 87 1.64 7.80 2.11
C ILE A 87 2.51 6.54 2.20
N VAL A 88 1.99 5.38 1.76
CA VAL A 88 2.76 4.13 1.76
C VAL A 88 4.00 4.23 0.88
N THR A 89 3.89 4.84 -0.31
CA THR A 89 5.01 5.02 -1.23
C THR A 89 6.06 5.98 -0.65
N VAL A 90 5.63 7.09 -0.07
CA VAL A 90 6.53 8.07 0.57
C VAL A 90 7.23 7.43 1.77
N LEU A 91 6.54 6.69 2.64
CA LEU A 91 7.15 5.99 3.78
C LEU A 91 8.17 4.93 3.35
N ILE A 92 7.87 4.19 2.27
CA ILE A 92 8.83 3.22 1.70
C ILE A 92 10.04 3.95 1.14
N CYS A 93 9.83 5.02 0.37
CA CYS A 93 10.91 5.81 -0.22
C CYS A 93 11.76 6.52 0.84
N THR A 94 11.16 7.10 1.88
CA THR A 94 11.92 7.73 2.97
C THR A 94 12.67 6.70 3.78
N CYS A 95 12.11 5.52 4.08
CA CYS A 95 12.89 4.45 4.73
C CYS A 95 14.07 3.95 3.88
N ILE A 96 13.90 3.85 2.55
CA ILE A 96 14.98 3.50 1.62
C ILE A 96 16.04 4.60 1.57
N ILE A 97 15.63 5.87 1.49
CA ILE A 97 16.55 7.02 1.49
C ILE A 97 17.26 7.13 2.84
N TYR A 98 16.56 6.97 3.97
CA TYR A 98 17.17 6.99 5.30
C TYR A 98 18.13 5.81 5.52
N CYS A 99 17.82 4.60 5.03
CA CYS A 99 18.79 3.50 5.01
C CYS A 99 20.01 3.80 4.13
N SER A 100 19.84 4.61 3.08
CA SER A 100 20.95 5.01 2.19
C SER A 100 21.81 6.11 2.79
N VAL A 101 21.26 6.96 3.67
CA VAL A 101 21.94 8.09 4.32
C VAL A 101 22.57 7.70 5.67
N ILE A 102 22.07 6.66 6.34
CA ILE A 102 22.69 6.13 7.59
C ILE A 102 23.91 5.22 7.31
N ILE A 103 24.19 4.88 6.05
CA ILE A 103 25.37 4.11 5.62
C ILE A 103 26.45 5.02 4.96
N PHE A 104 26.36 6.35 5.14
CA PHE A 104 27.43 7.29 4.78
C PHE A 104 27.89 8.11 5.98
#